data_AF-A0A6V1P9P3-F1
#
_entry.id   AF-A0A6V1P9P3-F1
#
_cell.length_a   1.000
_cell.length_b   1.000
_cell.length_c   1.000
_cell.angle_alpha   90.00
_cell.angle_beta   90.00
_cell.angle_gamma   90.00
#
_symmetry.space_group_name_H-M   'P 1'
#
loop_
_entity.id
_entity.type
_entity.pdbx_description
1 polymer ?
#
loop_
_entity_poly.entity_id
_entity_poly.type
_entity_poly.pdbx_seq_one_letter_code
_entity_poly.pdbx_strand_id
1 'polypeptide(L)'
;MARTTRSLPVAATSESERMPAMTDSCSAPPTQAFNGAAASANSWGLTAQTTMSASAREASPWATACTPNSARSLSRCGACGSTTANCASVNPARSRPPRMALAMLPPPMKAITSELMGRESKGREYPPTAARSAGQQCAPTPGRPTMISQEELDDAVIAGAISAEAALALRRHVASRRGASEADEEHFRLLTGFNDIFVVIAGLLVLLSLRWLVNALTLAPLGDLAMSAVAWGLAELFVRRRRLALPAIVLTVAWLAGLATVAFELAGHPLRWPAATCAAAIAAALHWRRFRVPITWAAAAAVLALALGKGLLSEWQMPALVLAGLATLAAAVGWDISDRLRRTRRADVAFWLHLLAAPLLVHSSFALLGVLKASPAGWQVLAIGFAYVALACVSLVLDRRALMVSALGYLLFAAVVVMKEQTGSDAAMVSIPLLVGLLLLALSAHWEQVRSRIVTPLPVGLRQKLAPVRTETA
;
A
#
# COMPACT_ATOMS: atom_id res chain seq x y z
N MET A 1 75.18 -40.10 18.45
CA MET A 1 74.13 -40.45 17.46
C MET A 1 73.80 -39.21 16.62
N ALA A 2 73.18 -39.40 15.44
CA ALA A 2 72.88 -38.43 14.37
C ALA A 2 72.03 -37.19 14.79
N ARG A 3 71.99 -36.04 14.08
CA ARG A 3 72.89 -35.38 13.08
C ARG A 3 72.42 -33.92 12.80
N THR A 4 73.37 -32.97 12.69
CA THR A 4 73.39 -31.79 11.77
C THR A 4 72.18 -30.85 11.55
N THR A 5 72.31 -29.60 12.04
CA THR A 5 72.36 -28.31 11.29
C THR A 5 71.66 -28.13 9.92
N ARG A 6 70.93 -27.01 9.73
CA ARG A 6 71.27 -25.95 8.72
C ARG A 6 70.42 -24.66 8.78
N SER A 7 70.85 -23.66 8.01
CA SER A 7 70.45 -22.25 7.94
C SER A 7 69.58 -21.88 6.72
N LEU A 8 69.07 -20.62 6.74
CA LEU A 8 68.62 -19.71 5.64
C LEU A 8 69.20 -19.99 4.22
N PRO A 9 68.60 -19.57 3.06
CA PRO A 9 68.10 -18.17 2.84
C PRO A 9 67.06 -17.86 1.69
N VAL A 10 66.75 -16.54 1.55
CA VAL A 10 66.57 -15.71 0.33
C VAL A 10 65.46 -15.95 -0.73
N ALA A 11 65.05 -14.80 -1.30
CA ALA A 11 64.02 -14.51 -2.29
C ALA A 11 64.09 -15.22 -3.65
N ALA A 12 62.94 -15.14 -4.36
CA ALA A 12 62.86 -15.24 -5.82
C ALA A 12 61.96 -14.11 -6.37
N THR A 13 62.58 -13.02 -6.80
CA THR A 13 61.99 -12.03 -7.71
C THR A 13 62.27 -12.44 -9.16
N SER A 14 61.29 -12.27 -10.05
CA SER A 14 61.51 -12.33 -11.50
C SER A 14 60.83 -11.15 -12.21
N GLU A 15 61.59 -10.09 -12.47
CA GLU A 15 61.47 -9.32 -13.72
C GLU A 15 61.93 -10.25 -14.89
N SER A 16 61.62 -10.04 -16.17
CA SER A 16 61.15 -8.88 -16.96
C SER A 16 60.30 -9.43 -18.13
N GLU A 17 59.44 -8.66 -18.83
CA GLU A 17 59.88 -7.81 -19.94
C GLU A 17 59.05 -6.52 -20.16
N ARG A 18 59.71 -5.57 -20.83
CA ARG A 18 59.35 -4.21 -21.26
C ARG A 18 58.38 -4.22 -22.48
N MET A 19 57.66 -3.16 -22.92
CA MET A 19 57.23 -1.84 -22.37
C MET A 19 56.08 -1.32 -23.30
N PRO A 20 55.90 -0.03 -23.73
CA PRO A 20 54.59 0.65 -23.63
C PRO A 20 53.85 0.95 -24.95
N ALA A 21 52.54 1.24 -24.86
CA ALA A 21 51.70 2.03 -25.78
C ALA A 21 50.24 2.00 -25.27
N MET A 22 49.34 2.97 -25.48
CA MET A 22 49.40 4.36 -25.93
C MET A 22 48.03 4.97 -25.57
N THR A 23 47.95 5.89 -24.61
CA THR A 23 46.70 6.58 -24.26
C THR A 23 46.62 7.92 -24.98
N ASP A 24 46.10 7.91 -26.20
CA ASP A 24 45.80 9.15 -26.92
C ASP A 24 44.66 9.92 -26.24
N SER A 25 44.98 11.14 -25.82
CA SER A 25 43.99 12.14 -25.42
C SER A 25 43.80 13.10 -26.59
N CYS A 26 42.63 13.06 -27.23
CA CYS A 26 42.22 14.08 -28.20
C CYS A 26 40.99 14.82 -27.67
N SER A 27 41.21 16.08 -27.30
CA SER A 27 40.19 17.04 -26.89
C SER A 27 40.13 18.19 -27.90
N ALA A 28 38.94 18.83 -28.01
CA ALA A 28 38.70 20.16 -28.58
C ALA A 28 38.54 20.26 -30.12
N PRO A 29 37.84 21.30 -30.66
CA PRO A 29 36.65 21.97 -30.12
C PRO A 29 35.57 22.23 -31.23
N PRO A 30 34.87 23.40 -31.40
CA PRO A 30 33.42 23.38 -31.60
C PRO A 30 32.93 23.94 -32.96
N THR A 31 31.66 23.76 -33.28
CA THR A 31 30.97 24.53 -34.31
C THR A 31 29.67 25.14 -33.78
N GLN A 32 29.63 26.47 -33.72
CA GLN A 32 28.40 27.23 -33.57
C GLN A 32 27.69 27.34 -34.93
N ALA A 33 26.35 27.31 -34.91
CA ALA A 33 25.53 27.85 -35.99
C ALA A 33 24.32 28.58 -35.36
N PHE A 34 23.95 29.72 -35.96
CA PHE A 34 23.04 30.72 -35.39
C PHE A 34 21.69 30.74 -36.14
N ASN A 35 20.63 31.10 -35.42
CA ASN A 35 19.32 31.63 -35.90
C ASN A 35 18.42 30.82 -36.86
N GLY A 36 17.13 30.84 -36.53
CA GLY A 36 16.03 30.46 -37.43
C GLY A 36 14.67 30.50 -36.74
N ALA A 37 13.99 31.65 -36.73
CA ALA A 37 12.63 31.78 -36.18
C ALA A 37 11.58 31.63 -37.29
N ALA A 38 10.53 30.85 -37.05
CA ALA A 38 9.22 30.97 -37.71
C ALA A 38 8.14 30.15 -36.97
N ALA A 39 6.90 30.61 -37.07
CA ALA A 39 5.73 29.97 -36.46
C ALA A 39 5.14 28.84 -37.32
N SER A 40 4.39 27.93 -36.69
CA SER A 40 2.99 27.73 -37.11
C SER A 40 2.14 27.21 -35.94
N ALA A 41 0.91 27.69 -35.86
CA ALA A 41 -0.13 27.06 -35.07
C ALA A 41 -0.78 25.97 -35.92
N ASN A 42 -1.26 24.89 -35.30
CA ASN A 42 -2.30 24.07 -35.91
C ASN A 42 -3.19 23.43 -34.84
N SER A 43 -4.35 24.06 -34.65
CA SER A 43 -5.51 23.51 -33.99
C SER A 43 -6.15 22.40 -34.83
N TRP A 44 -6.51 21.27 -34.21
CA TRP A 44 -7.53 20.37 -34.74
C TRP A 44 -8.55 20.10 -33.63
N GLY A 45 -9.75 20.64 -33.80
CA GLY A 45 -10.90 20.32 -32.96
C GLY A 45 -11.78 19.27 -33.65
N LEU A 46 -12.63 18.61 -32.87
CA LEU A 46 -13.79 17.88 -33.39
C LEU A 46 -15.00 18.18 -32.51
N THR A 47 -16.02 18.74 -33.14
CA THR A 47 -17.28 19.18 -32.54
C THR A 47 -18.33 18.08 -32.58
N ALA A 48 -19.12 17.95 -31.52
CA ALA A 48 -20.47 17.39 -31.60
C ALA A 48 -21.39 18.11 -30.59
N GLN A 49 -22.17 19.07 -31.07
CA GLN A 49 -23.32 19.61 -30.37
C GLN A 49 -24.58 18.91 -30.89
N THR A 50 -25.50 18.55 -30.00
CA THR A 50 -26.91 18.32 -30.35
C THR A 50 -27.80 19.12 -29.41
N THR A 51 -28.28 20.25 -29.91
CA THR A 51 -29.33 21.07 -29.30
C THR A 51 -30.71 20.53 -29.64
N MET A 52 -31.62 20.47 -28.66
CA MET A 52 -33.04 20.81 -28.90
C MET A 52 -33.60 21.55 -27.69
N SER A 53 -34.44 22.56 -27.97
CA SER A 53 -35.08 23.40 -26.97
C SER A 53 -36.49 23.79 -27.43
N ALA A 54 -37.50 23.57 -26.58
CA ALA A 54 -38.82 24.22 -26.57
C ALA A 54 -39.49 23.79 -25.25
N SER A 55 -39.55 24.63 -24.21
CA SER A 55 -40.50 25.75 -23.98
C SER A 55 -41.84 25.29 -23.39
N ALA A 56 -42.31 25.99 -22.36
CA ALA A 56 -43.41 25.59 -21.48
C ALA A 56 -44.77 26.24 -21.82
N ARG A 57 -45.86 25.75 -21.21
CA ARG A 57 -47.01 26.53 -20.69
C ARG A 57 -48.06 25.68 -19.95
N GLU A 58 -48.61 26.27 -18.87
CA GLU A 58 -50.02 26.20 -18.39
C GLU A 58 -50.67 24.82 -18.03
N ALA A 59 -51.80 24.71 -17.32
CA ALA A 59 -52.09 25.11 -15.93
C ALA A 59 -53.39 24.42 -15.40
N SER A 60 -53.38 23.84 -14.18
CA SER A 60 -54.56 23.61 -13.29
C SER A 60 -55.68 22.62 -13.75
N PRO A 61 -56.71 22.29 -12.92
CA PRO A 61 -56.68 21.76 -11.54
C PRO A 61 -57.70 20.60 -11.26
N TRP A 62 -57.85 20.19 -9.98
CA TRP A 62 -58.91 19.35 -9.35
C TRP A 62 -58.86 17.81 -9.57
N ALA A 63 -59.23 16.93 -8.62
CA ALA A 63 -60.22 17.06 -7.54
C ALA A 63 -59.88 16.43 -6.17
N THR A 64 -60.63 16.93 -5.17
CA THR A 64 -60.98 16.52 -3.79
C THR A 64 -61.41 15.03 -3.63
N ALA A 65 -61.59 14.36 -2.47
CA ALA A 65 -61.84 14.80 -1.09
C ALA A 65 -61.70 13.71 0.03
N CYS A 66 -61.71 14.19 1.29
CA CYS A 66 -62.29 13.61 2.54
C CYS A 66 -61.80 12.28 3.18
N THR A 67 -61.21 12.44 4.38
CA THR A 67 -61.37 11.55 5.56
C THR A 67 -62.65 11.98 6.35
N PRO A 68 -63.21 11.27 7.38
CA PRO A 68 -62.55 11.14 8.71
C PRO A 68 -62.95 9.96 9.67
N ASN A 69 -62.15 9.82 10.74
CA ASN A 69 -62.46 9.44 12.15
C ASN A 69 -63.21 8.15 12.57
N SER A 70 -62.51 7.31 13.35
CA SER A 70 -62.84 6.84 14.74
C SER A 70 -61.86 5.75 15.16
N ALA A 71 -61.73 5.26 16.40
CA ALA A 71 -61.69 5.80 17.75
C ALA A 71 -61.45 4.59 18.70
N ARG A 72 -60.29 4.56 19.38
CA ARG A 72 -59.96 3.84 20.65
C ARG A 72 -60.55 2.45 21.02
N SER A 73 -59.62 1.54 21.34
CA SER A 73 -59.52 0.74 22.60
C SER A 73 -60.34 -0.54 22.82
N LEU A 74 -59.63 -1.65 23.07
CA LEU A 74 -59.69 -2.60 24.23
C LEU A 74 -58.49 -3.59 24.06
N SER A 75 -57.54 -3.78 24.99
CA SER A 75 -57.57 -4.58 26.24
C SER A 75 -57.99 -6.06 26.01
N ARG A 76 -57.33 -7.12 26.54
CA ARG A 76 -56.34 -7.24 27.64
C ARG A 76 -55.69 -8.66 27.67
N CYS A 77 -54.56 -8.82 28.40
CA CYS A 77 -54.00 -10.08 28.97
C CYS A 77 -53.62 -11.26 28.04
N GLY A 78 -52.67 -12.14 28.37
CA GLY A 78 -51.69 -12.12 29.47
C GLY A 78 -50.95 -13.46 29.72
N ALA A 79 -49.63 -13.39 29.95
CA ALA A 79 -48.75 -14.27 30.76
C ALA A 79 -48.43 -15.76 30.39
N CYS A 80 -47.11 -16.07 30.49
CA CYS A 80 -46.43 -17.30 30.97
C CYS A 80 -46.85 -18.68 30.43
N GLY A 81 -45.95 -19.50 29.87
CA GLY A 81 -44.92 -20.31 30.59
C GLY A 81 -45.37 -21.80 30.59
N SER A 82 -44.55 -22.86 30.62
CA SER A 82 -43.09 -23.02 30.77
C SER A 82 -42.63 -24.37 30.15
N THR A 83 -41.32 -24.58 30.12
CA THR A 83 -40.57 -25.79 29.72
C THR A 83 -41.09 -27.15 30.22
N THR A 84 -41.01 -28.19 29.37
CA THR A 84 -40.66 -29.57 29.76
C THR A 84 -39.79 -30.25 28.69
N ALA A 85 -38.98 -31.23 29.09
CA ALA A 85 -38.16 -32.08 28.23
C ALA A 85 -38.42 -33.56 28.57
N ASN A 86 -38.20 -34.49 27.63
CA ASN A 86 -37.98 -35.90 27.97
C ASN A 86 -37.29 -36.73 26.86
N CYS A 87 -36.90 -37.95 27.20
CA CYS A 87 -35.77 -38.67 26.59
C CYS A 87 -36.09 -39.69 25.47
N ALA A 88 -34.99 -40.23 24.93
CA ALA A 88 -34.78 -41.14 23.80
C ALA A 88 -35.55 -42.47 23.72
N SER A 89 -35.61 -43.03 22.51
CA SER A 89 -35.76 -44.47 22.22
C SER A 89 -35.03 -44.86 20.91
N VAL A 90 -34.84 -46.17 20.66
CA VAL A 90 -33.90 -46.74 19.65
C VAL A 90 -34.63 -47.45 18.48
N ASN A 91 -33.96 -47.47 17.31
CA ASN A 91 -34.18 -48.20 16.03
C ASN A 91 -34.77 -49.64 16.12
N PRO A 92 -35.29 -50.29 15.03
CA PRO A 92 -34.76 -50.25 13.64
C PRO A 92 -35.73 -50.44 12.42
N ALA A 93 -35.12 -50.50 11.21
CA ALA A 93 -35.43 -51.38 10.04
C ALA A 93 -36.01 -50.79 8.72
N ARG A 94 -35.53 -51.37 7.60
CA ARG A 94 -35.72 -50.99 6.17
C ARG A 94 -37.06 -51.44 5.55
N SER A 95 -37.56 -50.66 4.57
CA SER A 95 -38.13 -51.18 3.31
C SER A 95 -38.01 -50.14 2.15
N ARG A 96 -38.22 -50.59 0.91
CA ARG A 96 -38.11 -49.87 -0.41
C ARG A 96 -39.10 -50.56 -1.40
N PRO A 97 -39.39 -50.03 -2.62
CA PRO A 97 -38.90 -48.81 -3.29
C PRO A 97 -40.03 -47.75 -3.38
N PRO A 98 -40.80 -47.43 -4.47
CA PRO A 98 -40.68 -47.62 -5.93
C PRO A 98 -39.81 -46.58 -6.73
N ARG A 99 -40.37 -45.81 -7.68
CA ARG A 99 -39.73 -45.51 -8.98
C ARG A 99 -40.34 -44.33 -9.78
N MET A 100 -39.46 -43.69 -10.60
CA MET A 100 -39.68 -42.81 -11.78
C MET A 100 -40.21 -41.38 -11.50
N ALA A 101 -39.84 -40.33 -12.25
CA ALA A 101 -39.01 -40.22 -13.48
C ALA A 101 -37.96 -39.06 -13.40
N LEU A 102 -37.07 -38.95 -14.40
CA LEU A 102 -35.82 -38.18 -14.34
C LEU A 102 -35.55 -37.33 -15.60
N ALA A 103 -35.24 -36.05 -15.42
CA ALA A 103 -34.65 -35.11 -16.39
C ALA A 103 -34.15 -33.86 -15.62
N MET A 104 -33.09 -33.15 -15.98
CA MET A 104 -32.03 -33.33 -16.99
C MET A 104 -30.81 -32.49 -16.55
N LEU A 105 -29.58 -32.99 -16.72
CA LEU A 105 -28.30 -32.25 -16.99
C LEU A 105 -27.09 -33.12 -16.57
N PRO A 106 -26.22 -33.55 -17.51
CA PRO A 106 -25.01 -34.30 -17.19
C PRO A 106 -23.80 -33.39 -16.86
N PRO A 107 -22.94 -33.76 -15.90
CA PRO A 107 -21.65 -33.12 -15.63
C PRO A 107 -20.50 -33.82 -16.44
N PRO A 108 -19.23 -33.38 -16.35
CA PRO A 108 -18.32 -33.34 -17.50
C PRO A 108 -17.31 -34.49 -17.56
N MET A 109 -16.69 -34.71 -18.73
CA MET A 109 -15.43 -35.45 -18.79
C MET A 109 -14.54 -35.08 -19.99
N LYS A 110 -13.27 -35.47 -19.89
CA LYS A 110 -12.16 -35.10 -20.79
C LYS A 110 -12.01 -36.08 -21.97
N ALA A 111 -11.30 -35.59 -22.99
CA ALA A 111 -10.23 -36.28 -23.73
C ALA A 111 -10.54 -37.30 -24.86
N ILE A 112 -9.83 -37.05 -25.99
CA ILE A 112 -9.16 -37.99 -26.92
C ILE A 112 -9.94 -38.54 -28.14
N THR A 113 -9.31 -38.35 -29.33
CA THR A 113 -9.51 -39.00 -30.67
C THR A 113 -10.89 -38.88 -31.35
N SER A 114 -11.03 -38.90 -32.69
CA SER A 114 -10.09 -38.74 -33.83
C SER A 114 -10.92 -38.54 -35.11
N GLU A 115 -10.34 -37.89 -36.13
CA GLU A 115 -10.66 -37.98 -37.58
C GLU A 115 -12.10 -38.21 -38.08
N LEU A 116 -12.59 -37.34 -38.98
CA LEU A 116 -12.77 -37.72 -40.41
C LEU A 116 -13.16 -36.57 -41.35
N MET A 117 -12.47 -36.53 -42.50
CA MET A 117 -12.83 -35.97 -43.82
C MET A 117 -13.21 -34.48 -44.01
N GLY A 118 -12.41 -33.78 -44.84
CA GLY A 118 -12.72 -32.48 -45.44
C GLY A 118 -11.58 -31.88 -46.29
N ARG A 119 -11.39 -32.40 -47.52
CA ARG A 119 -10.51 -31.89 -48.61
C ARG A 119 -10.68 -30.36 -48.87
N GLU A 120 -9.78 -29.59 -49.51
CA GLU A 120 -8.50 -29.77 -50.24
C GLU A 120 -7.78 -28.38 -50.37
N SER A 121 -6.59 -28.15 -50.96
CA SER A 121 -5.55 -28.94 -51.66
C SER A 121 -4.17 -28.24 -51.60
N LYS A 122 -3.09 -28.97 -51.97
CA LYS A 122 -1.76 -28.48 -52.46
C LYS A 122 -0.90 -27.61 -51.51
N GLY A 123 0.39 -27.86 -51.29
CA GLY A 123 1.25 -28.97 -51.74
C GLY A 123 2.72 -28.54 -51.92
N ARG A 124 3.67 -29.33 -51.41
CA ARG A 124 5.05 -29.48 -51.92
C ARG A 124 5.78 -30.64 -51.23
N GLU A 125 6.57 -31.37 -52.01
CA GLU A 125 7.34 -32.53 -51.57
C GLU A 125 8.61 -32.15 -50.78
N TYR A 126 9.06 -33.07 -49.93
CA TYR A 126 10.42 -33.13 -49.41
C TYR A 126 11.12 -34.37 -49.97
N PRO A 127 12.35 -34.29 -50.50
CA PRO A 127 13.23 -35.44 -50.65
C PRO A 127 14.02 -35.69 -49.34
N PRO A 128 14.30 -36.95 -48.96
CA PRO A 128 15.13 -37.28 -47.81
C PRO A 128 16.61 -37.48 -48.21
N THR A 129 17.58 -37.18 -47.33
CA THR A 129 18.68 -38.09 -46.94
C THR A 129 19.69 -37.49 -45.95
N ALA A 130 20.11 -38.36 -45.02
CA ALA A 130 21.45 -38.53 -44.43
C ALA A 130 22.40 -37.34 -44.14
N ALA A 131 22.67 -37.18 -42.84
CA ALA A 131 24.00 -37.05 -42.22
C ALA A 131 25.09 -36.15 -42.86
N ARG A 132 25.45 -35.07 -42.15
CA ARG A 132 26.87 -34.73 -41.93
C ARG A 132 27.10 -33.83 -40.71
N SER A 133 28.23 -34.04 -40.06
CA SER A 133 28.79 -33.21 -39.00
C SER A 133 29.18 -31.82 -39.51
N ALA A 134 28.77 -30.77 -38.80
CA ALA A 134 29.40 -29.45 -38.86
C ALA A 134 29.39 -28.84 -37.45
N GLY A 135 30.56 -28.52 -36.90
CA GLY A 135 30.66 -27.86 -35.61
C GLY A 135 30.28 -26.38 -35.74
N GLN A 136 29.39 -25.90 -34.88
CA GLN A 136 29.06 -24.48 -34.78
C GLN A 136 29.55 -23.96 -33.44
N GLN A 137 30.76 -23.40 -33.45
CA GLN A 137 31.34 -22.72 -32.29
C GLN A 137 30.60 -21.40 -32.08
N CYS A 138 29.72 -21.32 -31.06
CA CYS A 138 29.21 -20.05 -30.59
C CYS A 138 30.31 -19.32 -29.81
N ALA A 139 30.61 -18.09 -30.22
CA ALA A 139 31.49 -17.20 -29.46
C ALA A 139 30.86 -16.84 -28.10
N PRO A 140 31.64 -16.74 -27.01
CA PRO A 140 31.11 -16.38 -25.71
C PRO A 140 30.82 -14.88 -25.63
N THR A 141 29.55 -14.50 -25.71
CA THR A 141 29.09 -13.18 -25.26
C THR A 141 29.43 -13.05 -23.77
N PRO A 142 30.00 -11.92 -23.28
CA PRO A 142 30.23 -11.70 -21.86
C PRO A 142 28.88 -11.46 -21.17
N GLY A 143 28.21 -12.56 -20.83
CA GLY A 143 26.87 -12.56 -20.26
C GLY A 143 26.84 -11.99 -18.84
N ARG A 144 25.81 -11.19 -18.55
CA ARG A 144 25.34 -11.03 -17.16
C ARG A 144 25.12 -12.42 -16.56
N PRO A 145 25.32 -12.62 -15.24
CA PRO A 145 24.91 -13.86 -14.59
C PRO A 145 23.40 -14.05 -14.77
N THR A 146 23.02 -15.00 -15.63
CA THR A 146 21.63 -15.35 -15.90
C THR A 146 21.07 -16.10 -14.69
N MET A 147 19.98 -15.58 -14.13
CA MET A 147 19.24 -16.29 -13.08
C MET A 147 18.51 -17.46 -13.72
N ILE A 148 18.86 -18.69 -13.32
CA ILE A 148 18.19 -19.90 -13.80
C ILE A 148 16.69 -19.81 -13.52
N SER A 149 15.89 -19.94 -14.58
CA SER A 149 14.42 -19.83 -14.53
C SER A 149 13.79 -21.10 -13.92
N GLN A 150 12.48 -21.08 -13.64
CA GLN A 150 11.79 -22.29 -13.18
C GLN A 150 11.63 -23.32 -14.31
N GLU A 151 11.48 -22.85 -15.54
CA GLU A 151 11.34 -23.68 -16.75
C GLU A 151 12.68 -24.35 -17.08
N GLU A 152 13.79 -23.61 -17.05
CA GLU A 152 15.15 -24.15 -17.21
C GLU A 152 15.49 -25.20 -16.12
N LEU A 153 14.92 -25.05 -14.92
CA LEU A 153 15.04 -26.01 -13.82
C LEU A 153 14.27 -27.31 -14.06
N ASP A 154 13.09 -27.24 -14.67
CA ASP A 154 12.31 -28.43 -15.04
C ASP A 154 12.90 -29.11 -16.30
N ASP A 155 13.35 -28.33 -17.29
CA ASP A 155 14.06 -28.83 -18.47
C ASP A 155 15.36 -29.57 -18.07
N ALA A 156 16.12 -29.05 -17.10
CA ALA A 156 17.31 -29.73 -16.57
C ALA A 156 17.00 -31.05 -15.85
N VAL A 157 15.80 -31.22 -15.28
CA VAL A 157 15.32 -32.49 -14.72
C VAL A 157 14.89 -33.45 -15.84
N ILE A 158 14.17 -32.95 -16.85
CA ILE A 158 13.74 -33.74 -18.03
C ILE A 158 14.96 -34.25 -18.81
N ALA A 159 15.98 -33.43 -18.98
CA ALA A 159 17.25 -33.79 -19.62
C ALA A 159 18.14 -34.71 -18.75
N GLY A 160 17.75 -35.01 -17.51
CA GLY A 160 18.52 -35.82 -16.57
C GLY A 160 19.82 -35.19 -16.07
N ALA A 161 20.03 -33.89 -16.33
CA ALA A 161 21.22 -33.15 -15.89
C ALA A 161 21.24 -32.94 -14.37
N ILE A 162 20.08 -32.89 -13.73
CA ILE A 162 19.89 -32.88 -12.27
C ILE A 162 18.72 -33.80 -11.88
N SER A 163 18.74 -34.33 -10.65
CA SER A 163 17.60 -35.12 -10.15
C SER A 163 16.42 -34.22 -9.75
N ALA A 164 15.20 -34.74 -9.84
CA ALA A 164 14.00 -34.04 -9.37
C ALA A 164 14.08 -33.64 -7.88
N GLU A 165 14.77 -34.46 -7.08
CA GLU A 165 15.01 -34.22 -5.65
C GLU A 165 16.01 -33.07 -5.43
N ALA A 166 17.07 -32.98 -6.24
CA ALA A 166 18.02 -31.87 -6.21
C ALA A 166 17.36 -30.56 -6.67
N ALA A 167 16.53 -30.60 -7.72
CA ALA A 167 15.72 -29.45 -8.15
C ALA A 167 14.75 -28.99 -7.04
N LEU A 168 14.07 -29.92 -6.36
CA LEU A 168 13.21 -29.63 -5.21
C LEU A 168 14.00 -29.06 -4.01
N ALA A 169 15.18 -29.58 -3.73
CA ALA A 169 16.05 -29.08 -2.67
C ALA A 169 16.56 -27.66 -2.98
N LEU A 170 16.97 -27.40 -4.23
CA LEU A 170 17.37 -26.07 -4.69
C LEU A 170 16.19 -25.09 -4.65
N ARG A 171 15.00 -25.50 -5.10
CA ARG A 171 13.75 -24.72 -4.98
C ARG A 171 13.46 -24.34 -3.52
N ARG A 172 13.57 -25.29 -2.57
CA ARG A 172 13.42 -25.01 -1.12
C ARG A 172 14.51 -24.09 -0.60
N HIS A 173 15.78 -24.29 -1.00
CA HIS A 173 16.90 -23.45 -0.58
C HIS A 173 16.73 -22.01 -1.08
N VAL A 174 16.49 -21.82 -2.37
CA VAL A 174 16.23 -20.51 -2.98
C VAL A 174 14.98 -19.86 -2.39
N ALA A 175 13.90 -20.59 -2.13
CA ALA A 175 12.71 -20.05 -1.45
C ALA A 175 13.00 -19.63 0.00
N SER A 176 13.85 -20.37 0.73
CA SER A 176 14.26 -19.98 2.09
C SER A 176 15.18 -18.74 2.09
N ARG A 177 16.08 -18.64 1.12
CA ARG A 177 17.01 -17.51 0.94
C ARG A 177 16.29 -16.25 0.43
N ARG A 178 15.33 -16.40 -0.50
CA ARG A 178 14.41 -15.33 -0.90
C ARG A 178 13.49 -14.95 0.24
N GLY A 179 12.91 -15.89 0.99
CA GLY A 179 12.09 -15.57 2.18
C GLY A 179 12.85 -14.82 3.29
N ALA A 180 14.17 -14.99 3.38
CA ALA A 180 15.04 -14.19 4.24
C ALA A 180 15.31 -12.78 3.68
N SER A 181 15.30 -12.60 2.35
CA SER A 181 15.53 -11.32 1.66
C SER A 181 14.24 -10.51 1.42
N GLU A 182 13.10 -11.17 1.19
CA GLU A 182 11.76 -10.59 0.99
C GLU A 182 11.11 -10.11 2.29
N ALA A 183 11.62 -10.57 3.44
CA ALA A 183 11.31 -9.99 4.75
C ALA A 183 12.13 -8.71 5.05
N ASP A 184 13.10 -8.40 4.18
CA ASP A 184 14.21 -7.48 4.46
C ASP A 184 14.32 -6.36 3.40
N GLU A 185 13.68 -6.51 2.25
CA GLU A 185 13.15 -5.39 1.46
C GLU A 185 11.75 -5.01 1.98
N GLU A 186 11.42 -3.72 2.09
CA GLU A 186 10.06 -3.25 2.40
C GLU A 186 9.12 -3.50 1.20
N HIS A 187 8.86 -4.78 0.88
CA HIS A 187 7.96 -5.17 -0.19
C HIS A 187 6.53 -4.88 0.22
N PHE A 188 6.09 -3.65 -0.06
CA PHE A 188 4.73 -3.18 0.15
C PHE A 188 3.73 -4.07 -0.57
N ARG A 189 3.20 -5.07 0.15
CA ARG A 189 1.99 -5.83 -0.22
C ARG A 189 0.72 -4.96 -0.28
N LEU A 190 0.86 -3.63 -0.27
CA LEU A 190 -0.20 -2.67 -0.58
C LEU A 190 -0.74 -2.84 -2.00
N LEU A 191 0.11 -3.25 -2.94
CA LEU A 191 -0.25 -3.52 -4.32
C LEU A 191 0.01 -4.98 -4.65
N THR A 192 -0.91 -5.86 -4.25
CA THR A 192 -0.88 -7.28 -4.66
C THR A 192 -1.16 -7.50 -6.15
N GLY A 193 -1.59 -6.47 -6.87
CA GLY A 193 -1.62 -6.41 -8.33
C GLY A 193 -2.48 -5.25 -8.84
N PHE A 194 -2.57 -5.08 -10.17
CA PHE A 194 -3.46 -4.10 -10.82
C PHE A 194 -4.93 -4.22 -10.38
N ASN A 195 -5.35 -5.44 -10.00
CA ASN A 195 -6.68 -5.72 -9.45
C ASN A 195 -7.01 -4.93 -8.17
N ASP A 196 -6.05 -4.68 -7.27
CA ASP A 196 -6.27 -3.86 -6.07
C ASP A 196 -6.69 -2.42 -6.43
N ILE A 197 -6.05 -1.84 -7.45
CA ILE A 197 -6.32 -0.48 -7.95
C ILE A 197 -7.73 -0.42 -8.56
N PHE A 198 -8.07 -1.38 -9.43
CA PHE A 198 -9.40 -1.45 -10.05
C PHE A 198 -10.51 -1.58 -9.00
N VAL A 199 -10.33 -2.45 -8.01
CA VAL A 199 -11.31 -2.64 -6.91
C VAL A 199 -11.46 -1.37 -6.07
N VAL A 200 -10.39 -0.60 -5.85
CA VAL A 200 -10.47 0.67 -5.11
C VAL A 200 -11.16 1.76 -5.91
N ILE A 201 -10.87 1.91 -7.20
CA ILE A 201 -11.56 2.90 -8.06
C ILE A 201 -13.05 2.57 -8.13
N ALA A 202 -13.42 1.32 -8.44
CA ALA A 202 -14.81 0.88 -8.48
C ALA A 202 -15.50 1.02 -7.10
N GLY A 203 -14.81 0.67 -6.02
CA GLY A 203 -15.31 0.81 -4.66
C GLY A 203 -15.58 2.26 -4.26
N LEU A 204 -14.66 3.18 -4.56
CA LEU A 204 -14.85 4.62 -4.32
C LEU A 204 -16.01 5.18 -5.13
N LEU A 205 -16.11 4.83 -6.42
CA LEU A 205 -17.22 5.25 -7.27
C LEU A 205 -18.56 4.79 -6.71
N VAL A 206 -18.69 3.53 -6.30
CA VAL A 206 -19.91 2.98 -5.70
C VAL A 206 -20.24 3.67 -4.37
N LEU A 207 -19.25 3.82 -3.48
CA LEU A 207 -19.47 4.38 -2.14
C LEU A 207 -19.85 5.86 -2.19
N LEU A 208 -19.15 6.66 -2.99
CA LEU A 208 -19.41 8.10 -3.12
C LEU A 208 -20.70 8.37 -3.89
N SER A 209 -20.98 7.62 -4.96
CA SER A 209 -22.25 7.75 -5.71
C SER A 209 -23.44 7.33 -4.87
N LEU A 210 -23.34 6.25 -4.09
CA LEU A 210 -24.40 5.84 -3.17
C LEU A 210 -24.65 6.88 -2.07
N ARG A 211 -23.57 7.40 -1.46
CA ARG A 211 -23.64 8.48 -0.48
C ARG A 211 -24.40 9.69 -1.04
N TRP A 212 -23.99 10.14 -2.23
CA TRP A 212 -24.59 11.29 -2.91
C TRP A 212 -26.06 11.03 -3.28
N LEU A 213 -26.36 9.89 -3.90
CA LEU A 213 -27.72 9.51 -4.31
C LEU A 213 -28.69 9.43 -3.13
N VAL A 214 -28.29 8.77 -2.04
CA VAL A 214 -29.15 8.66 -0.84
C VAL A 214 -29.33 10.03 -0.18
N ASN A 215 -28.28 10.85 -0.07
CA ASN A 215 -28.38 12.22 0.44
C ASN A 215 -29.16 13.18 -0.49
N ALA A 216 -29.33 12.84 -1.78
CA ALA A 216 -30.19 13.59 -2.71
C ALA A 216 -31.67 13.16 -2.62
N LEU A 217 -31.94 11.91 -2.24
CA LEU A 217 -33.30 11.35 -2.10
C LEU A 217 -33.87 11.47 -0.68
N THR A 218 -33.04 11.77 0.32
CA THR A 218 -33.42 11.77 1.74
C THR A 218 -32.78 12.94 2.49
N LEU A 219 -33.24 13.22 3.70
CA LEU A 219 -32.53 14.11 4.62
C LEU A 219 -31.22 13.43 5.08
N ALA A 220 -30.11 14.17 5.00
CA ALA A 220 -28.85 13.75 5.63
C ALA A 220 -29.08 13.45 7.13
N PRO A 221 -28.41 12.43 7.73
CA PRO A 221 -27.16 11.80 7.28
C PRO A 221 -27.32 10.38 6.70
N LEU A 222 -28.49 9.97 6.17
CA LEU A 222 -28.74 8.58 5.78
C LEU A 222 -27.78 8.02 4.70
N GLY A 223 -27.25 8.86 3.80
CA GLY A 223 -26.27 8.42 2.80
C GLY A 223 -24.91 8.04 3.39
N ASP A 224 -24.53 8.61 4.53
CA ASP A 224 -23.28 8.30 5.22
C ASP A 224 -23.39 6.95 5.95
N LEU A 225 -24.59 6.64 6.47
CA LEU A 225 -24.92 5.33 7.02
C LEU A 225 -24.95 4.25 5.91
N ALA A 226 -25.57 4.54 4.77
CA ALA A 226 -25.60 3.64 3.61
C ALA A 226 -24.19 3.36 3.05
N MET A 227 -23.37 4.40 2.90
CA MET A 227 -21.95 4.30 2.53
C MET A 227 -21.19 3.39 3.52
N SER A 228 -21.38 3.58 4.83
CA SER A 228 -20.74 2.76 5.86
C SER A 228 -21.16 1.29 5.76
N ALA A 229 -22.47 1.02 5.65
CA ALA A 229 -22.99 -0.33 5.54
C ALA A 229 -22.44 -1.08 4.30
N VAL A 230 -22.39 -0.40 3.15
CA VAL A 230 -21.79 -0.97 1.94
C VAL A 230 -20.28 -1.13 2.07
N ALA A 231 -19.56 -0.19 2.70
CA ALA A 231 -18.12 -0.34 2.95
C ALA A 231 -17.80 -1.59 3.78
N TRP A 232 -18.61 -1.89 4.81
CA TRP A 232 -18.51 -3.13 5.58
C TRP A 232 -18.79 -4.39 4.74
N GLY A 233 -19.84 -4.36 3.91
CA GLY A 233 -20.17 -5.46 3.00
C GLY A 233 -19.04 -5.75 1.98
N LEU A 234 -18.49 -4.70 1.38
CA LEU A 234 -17.33 -4.77 0.50
C LEU A 234 -16.09 -5.27 1.25
N ALA A 235 -15.91 -4.92 2.53
CA ALA A 235 -14.79 -5.40 3.34
C ALA A 235 -14.88 -6.91 3.63
N GLU A 236 -16.08 -7.45 3.88
CA GLU A 236 -16.29 -8.90 4.00
C GLU A 236 -15.90 -9.66 2.72
N LEU A 237 -16.10 -9.07 1.54
CA LEU A 237 -15.66 -9.67 0.28
C LEU A 237 -14.16 -9.45 0.03
N PHE A 238 -13.71 -8.20 -0.08
CA PHE A 238 -12.38 -7.86 -0.58
C PHE A 238 -11.27 -8.00 0.47
N VAL A 239 -11.55 -7.64 1.73
CA VAL A 239 -10.57 -7.72 2.82
C VAL A 239 -10.54 -9.13 3.42
N ARG A 240 -11.71 -9.68 3.77
CA ARG A 240 -11.75 -10.96 4.51
C ARG A 240 -11.59 -12.18 3.60
N ARG A 241 -12.28 -12.22 2.45
CA ARG A 241 -12.22 -13.38 1.53
C ARG A 241 -11.09 -13.24 0.50
N ARG A 242 -10.97 -12.09 -0.17
CA ARG A 242 -9.95 -11.87 -1.21
C ARG A 242 -8.58 -11.39 -0.67
N ARG A 243 -8.50 -10.92 0.58
CA ARG A 243 -7.26 -10.49 1.26
C ARG A 243 -6.49 -9.37 0.57
N LEU A 244 -7.21 -8.48 -0.13
CA LEU A 244 -6.64 -7.31 -0.81
C LEU A 244 -6.28 -6.21 0.21
N ALA A 245 -5.14 -5.55 0.00
CA ALA A 245 -4.58 -4.61 0.98
C ALA A 245 -5.02 -3.16 0.76
N LEU A 246 -4.96 -2.67 -0.49
CA LEU A 246 -5.37 -1.29 -0.82
C LEU A 246 -6.88 -1.07 -0.57
N PRO A 247 -7.79 -2.00 -0.97
CA PRO A 247 -9.20 -1.90 -0.60
C PRO A 247 -9.42 -1.90 0.91
N ALA A 248 -8.59 -2.59 1.70
CA ALA A 248 -8.74 -2.61 3.15
C ALA A 248 -8.56 -1.22 3.78
N ILE A 249 -7.62 -0.42 3.27
CA ILE A 249 -7.39 0.96 3.73
C ILE A 249 -8.63 1.81 3.47
N VAL A 250 -9.07 1.85 2.21
CA VAL A 250 -10.18 2.70 1.76
C VAL A 250 -11.48 2.33 2.46
N LEU A 251 -11.78 1.03 2.57
CA LEU A 251 -13.00 0.53 3.21
C LEU A 251 -12.98 0.74 4.74
N THR A 252 -11.81 0.66 5.39
CA THR A 252 -11.67 1.03 6.82
C THR A 252 -12.01 2.51 7.01
N VAL A 253 -11.46 3.40 6.19
CA VAL A 253 -11.70 4.85 6.29
C VAL A 253 -13.16 5.18 6.02
N ALA A 254 -13.78 4.61 4.97
CA ALA A 254 -15.19 4.84 4.65
C ALA A 254 -16.14 4.38 5.79
N TRP A 255 -15.88 3.21 6.38
CA TRP A 255 -16.63 2.67 7.52
C TRP A 255 -16.53 3.55 8.78
N LEU A 256 -15.32 4.00 9.14
CA LEU A 256 -15.12 4.90 10.29
C LEU A 256 -15.72 6.29 10.05
N ALA A 257 -15.44 6.88 8.88
CA ALA A 257 -15.85 8.25 8.57
C ALA A 257 -17.36 8.39 8.50
N GLY A 258 -18.07 7.48 7.81
CA GLY A 258 -19.53 7.58 7.67
C GLY A 258 -20.27 7.34 8.99
N LEU A 259 -19.78 6.46 9.88
CA LEU A 259 -20.36 6.32 11.22
C LEU A 259 -20.04 7.53 12.12
N ALA A 260 -18.86 8.12 11.96
CA ALA A 260 -18.48 9.35 12.67
C ALA A 260 -19.36 10.54 12.24
N THR A 261 -19.60 10.74 10.94
CA THR A 261 -20.42 11.85 10.44
C THR A 261 -21.90 11.67 10.80
N VAL A 262 -22.46 10.45 10.72
CA VAL A 262 -23.82 10.18 11.21
C VAL A 262 -23.97 10.59 12.68
N ALA A 263 -23.02 10.21 13.54
CA ALA A 263 -23.06 10.60 14.96
C ALA A 263 -22.78 12.10 15.19
N PHE A 264 -21.95 12.73 14.36
CA PHE A 264 -21.66 14.17 14.40
C PHE A 264 -22.92 15.01 14.13
N GLU A 265 -23.63 14.71 13.05
CA GLU A 265 -24.84 15.43 12.64
C GLU A 265 -26.00 15.21 13.63
N LEU A 266 -26.20 13.97 14.09
CA LEU A 266 -27.29 13.65 15.03
C LEU A 266 -27.11 14.27 16.43
N ALA A 267 -25.88 14.51 16.88
CA ALA A 267 -25.62 14.97 18.25
C ALA A 267 -25.61 16.50 18.44
N GLY A 268 -25.44 17.28 17.37
CA GLY A 268 -25.48 18.75 17.44
C GLY A 268 -24.36 19.39 18.28
N HIS A 269 -24.46 20.68 18.59
CA HIS A 269 -23.52 21.33 19.52
C HIS A 269 -24.01 21.19 20.98
N PRO A 270 -23.16 20.92 21.98
CA PRO A 270 -21.70 20.71 21.91
C PRO A 270 -21.26 19.26 21.64
N LEU A 271 -22.17 18.29 21.64
CA LEU A 271 -21.85 16.86 21.70
C LEU A 271 -21.31 16.23 20.41
N ARG A 272 -21.33 16.95 19.28
CA ARG A 272 -20.88 16.49 17.94
C ARG A 272 -19.52 15.78 17.94
N TRP A 273 -18.49 16.35 18.57
CA TRP A 273 -17.14 15.78 18.57
C TRP A 273 -17.03 14.56 19.49
N PRO A 274 -17.51 14.60 20.75
CA PRO A 274 -17.66 13.39 21.57
C PRO A 274 -18.44 12.27 20.88
N ALA A 275 -19.60 12.57 20.28
CA ALA A 275 -20.44 11.57 19.61
C ALA A 275 -19.74 10.94 18.39
N ALA A 276 -19.18 11.77 17.50
CA ALA A 276 -18.44 11.31 16.34
C ALA A 276 -17.23 10.45 16.70
N THR A 277 -16.47 10.84 17.73
CA THR A 277 -15.26 10.12 18.13
C THR A 277 -15.57 8.83 18.90
N CYS A 278 -16.63 8.81 19.72
CA CYS A 278 -17.17 7.57 20.30
C CYS A 278 -17.66 6.61 19.22
N ALA A 279 -18.43 7.08 18.24
CA ALA A 279 -18.91 6.24 17.12
C ALA A 279 -17.75 5.68 16.29
N ALA A 280 -16.75 6.51 15.97
CA ALA A 280 -15.55 6.08 15.25
C ALA A 280 -14.69 5.08 16.06
N ALA A 281 -14.62 5.22 17.39
CA ALA A 281 -13.90 4.29 18.26
C ALA A 281 -14.59 2.91 18.30
N ILE A 282 -15.93 2.89 18.42
CA ILE A 282 -16.73 1.67 18.32
C ILE A 282 -16.57 1.04 16.92
N ALA A 283 -16.64 1.85 15.86
CA ALA A 283 -16.44 1.40 14.48
C ALA A 283 -15.05 0.76 14.28
N ALA A 284 -13.99 1.36 14.81
CA ALA A 284 -12.62 0.83 14.78
C ALA A 284 -12.49 -0.48 15.55
N ALA A 285 -13.09 -0.58 16.74
CA ALA A 285 -13.08 -1.80 17.55
C ALA A 285 -13.82 -2.96 16.84
N LEU A 286 -14.98 -2.69 16.25
CA LEU A 286 -15.75 -3.66 15.44
C LEU A 286 -14.95 -4.10 14.21
N HIS A 287 -14.35 -3.16 13.48
CA HIS A 287 -13.56 -3.45 12.28
C HIS A 287 -12.31 -4.26 12.60
N TRP A 288 -11.57 -3.91 13.66
CA TRP A 288 -10.43 -4.71 14.13
C TRP A 288 -10.85 -6.12 14.55
N ARG A 289 -11.92 -6.26 15.35
CA ARG A 289 -12.45 -7.55 15.80
C ARG A 289 -12.77 -8.47 14.62
N ARG A 290 -13.32 -7.91 13.53
CA ARG A 290 -13.74 -8.68 12.34
C ARG A 290 -12.61 -8.97 11.35
N PHE A 291 -11.86 -7.95 10.95
CA PHE A 291 -10.95 -8.01 9.80
C PHE A 291 -9.47 -8.10 10.18
N ARG A 292 -9.10 -7.67 11.40
CA ARG A 292 -7.71 -7.69 11.92
C ARG A 292 -6.69 -7.01 10.99
N VAL A 293 -7.10 -5.89 10.36
CA VAL A 293 -6.27 -5.07 9.46
C VAL A 293 -5.39 -4.13 10.29
N PRO A 294 -4.06 -4.10 10.09
CA PRO A 294 -3.14 -3.28 10.91
C PRO A 294 -3.49 -1.78 11.01
N ILE A 295 -3.97 -1.16 9.92
CA ILE A 295 -4.31 0.27 9.87
C ILE A 295 -5.36 0.70 10.91
N THR A 296 -6.21 -0.21 11.41
CA THR A 296 -7.21 0.15 12.43
C THR A 296 -6.60 0.67 13.72
N TRP A 297 -5.35 0.30 14.04
CA TRP A 297 -4.65 0.82 15.22
C TRP A 297 -4.28 2.29 15.06
N ALA A 298 -3.77 2.68 13.89
CA ALA A 298 -3.56 4.08 13.58
C ALA A 298 -4.90 4.82 13.51
N ALA A 299 -5.92 4.26 12.87
CA ALA A 299 -7.24 4.90 12.82
C ALA A 299 -7.83 5.11 14.24
N ALA A 300 -7.68 4.15 15.15
CA ALA A 300 -8.08 4.29 16.55
C ALA A 300 -7.26 5.35 17.31
N ALA A 301 -5.94 5.41 17.11
CA ALA A 301 -5.09 6.45 17.68
C ALA A 301 -5.44 7.86 17.15
N ALA A 302 -5.78 7.98 15.86
CA ALA A 302 -6.25 9.23 15.25
C ALA A 302 -7.62 9.66 15.83
N VAL A 303 -8.54 8.72 16.02
CA VAL A 303 -9.83 8.97 16.69
C VAL A 303 -9.64 9.42 18.13
N LEU A 304 -8.69 8.82 18.88
CA LEU A 304 -8.36 9.26 20.23
C LEU A 304 -7.75 10.67 20.25
N ALA A 305 -6.83 10.97 19.33
CA ALA A 305 -6.24 12.29 19.17
C ALA A 305 -7.30 13.36 18.86
N LEU A 306 -8.30 13.03 18.02
CA LEU A 306 -9.45 13.89 17.76
C LEU A 306 -10.39 14.02 18.97
N ALA A 307 -10.64 12.93 19.72
CA ALA A 307 -11.47 12.97 20.92
C ALA A 307 -10.89 13.90 22.00
N LEU A 308 -9.56 13.86 22.15
CA LEU A 308 -8.82 14.79 23.02
C LEU A 308 -8.87 16.21 22.44
N GLY A 309 -8.33 16.43 21.23
CA GLY A 309 -8.12 17.78 20.70
C GLY A 309 -9.38 18.53 20.25
N LYS A 310 -10.47 17.84 19.91
CA LYS A 310 -11.75 18.47 19.49
C LYS A 310 -12.90 18.27 20.47
N GLY A 311 -12.78 17.32 21.39
CA GLY A 311 -13.75 17.08 22.46
C GLY A 311 -13.23 17.60 23.80
N LEU A 312 -12.52 16.74 24.53
CA LEU A 312 -12.23 16.91 25.95
C LEU A 312 -11.30 18.10 26.28
N LEU A 313 -10.37 18.41 25.37
CA LEU A 313 -9.33 19.42 25.54
C LEU A 313 -9.37 20.45 24.38
N SER A 314 -10.56 20.90 23.98
CA SER A 314 -10.76 21.84 22.85
C SER A 314 -9.89 23.10 22.95
N GLU A 315 -9.84 23.73 24.13
CA GLU A 315 -9.03 24.93 24.39
C GLU A 315 -7.52 24.66 24.29
N TRP A 316 -7.13 23.42 24.56
CA TRP A 316 -5.75 22.93 24.49
C TRP A 316 -5.53 22.02 23.28
N GLN A 317 -6.28 22.23 22.18
CA GLN A 317 -6.27 21.34 21.01
C GLN A 317 -4.85 21.04 20.53
N MET A 318 -4.03 22.06 20.26
CA MET A 318 -2.74 21.85 19.63
C MET A 318 -1.73 21.18 20.58
N PRO A 319 -1.57 21.60 21.86
CA PRO A 319 -0.78 20.85 22.83
C PRO A 319 -1.25 19.40 23.02
N ALA A 320 -2.56 19.16 23.07
CA ALA A 320 -3.12 17.81 23.17
C ALA A 320 -2.78 16.95 21.94
N LEU A 321 -2.77 17.52 20.73
CA LEU A 321 -2.36 16.84 19.50
C LEU A 321 -0.84 16.58 19.44
N VAL A 322 0.00 17.47 19.97
CA VAL A 322 1.45 17.19 20.15
C VAL A 322 1.64 15.99 21.07
N LEU A 323 1.00 16.00 22.25
CA LEU A 323 1.09 14.90 23.22
C LEU A 323 0.55 13.58 22.65
N ALA A 324 -0.55 13.61 21.92
CA ALA A 324 -1.08 12.44 21.23
C ALA A 324 -0.13 11.93 20.12
N GLY A 325 0.54 12.85 19.40
CA GLY A 325 1.58 12.52 18.43
C GLY A 325 2.81 11.86 19.07
N LEU A 326 3.28 12.39 20.20
CA LEU A 326 4.39 11.82 20.98
C LEU A 326 4.04 10.44 21.53
N ALA A 327 2.84 10.27 22.09
CA ALA A 327 2.34 8.98 22.56
C ALA A 327 2.20 7.97 21.41
N THR A 328 1.71 8.40 20.24
CA THR A 328 1.62 7.56 19.04
C THR A 328 2.99 7.15 18.52
N LEU A 329 3.99 8.05 18.54
CA LEU A 329 5.36 7.73 18.17
C LEU A 329 6.00 6.74 19.16
N ALA A 330 5.86 6.97 20.47
CA ALA A 330 6.39 6.08 21.50
C ALA A 330 5.78 4.67 21.40
N ALA A 331 4.47 4.59 21.13
CA ALA A 331 3.78 3.36 20.81
C ALA A 331 4.37 2.67 19.56
N ALA A 332 4.49 3.40 18.45
CA ALA A 332 5.04 2.87 17.20
C ALA A 332 6.44 2.26 17.38
N VAL A 333 7.32 2.97 18.08
CA VAL A 333 8.67 2.50 18.44
C VAL A 333 8.63 1.27 19.35
N GLY A 334 7.73 1.24 20.34
CA GLY A 334 7.53 0.08 21.21
C GLY A 334 7.09 -1.18 20.45
N TRP A 335 6.21 -1.03 19.45
CA TRP A 335 5.80 -2.12 18.56
C TRP A 335 6.95 -2.61 17.65
N ASP A 336 7.77 -1.71 17.11
CA ASP A 336 8.93 -2.08 16.27
C ASP A 336 10.05 -2.78 17.08
N ILE A 337 10.40 -2.27 18.27
CA ILE A 337 11.39 -2.92 19.15
C ILE A 337 10.94 -4.33 19.59
N SER A 338 9.62 -4.58 19.58
CA SER A 338 9.00 -5.89 19.88
C SER A 338 8.99 -6.87 18.71
N ASP A 339 9.41 -6.45 17.50
CA ASP A 339 9.50 -7.28 16.29
C ASP A 339 10.65 -6.81 15.39
N ARG A 340 11.88 -6.82 15.94
CA ARG A 340 13.10 -6.31 15.29
C ARG A 340 13.45 -6.99 13.96
N LEU A 341 13.01 -8.24 13.79
CA LEU A 341 13.19 -9.03 12.57
C LEU A 341 12.02 -8.86 11.58
N ARG A 342 11.02 -8.03 11.90
CA ARG A 342 9.87 -7.66 11.06
C ARG A 342 9.06 -8.86 10.53
N ARG A 343 8.92 -9.91 11.35
CA ARG A 343 8.33 -11.19 10.92
C ARG A 343 6.84 -11.33 11.23
N THR A 344 6.25 -10.39 11.97
CA THR A 344 4.85 -10.48 12.42
C THR A 344 4.05 -9.25 12.02
N ARG A 345 2.72 -9.32 12.16
CA ARG A 345 1.82 -8.16 11.94
C ARG A 345 2.09 -6.96 12.87
N ARG A 346 2.97 -7.10 13.87
CA ARG A 346 3.40 -5.98 14.73
C ARG A 346 4.18 -4.95 13.92
N ALA A 347 5.00 -5.38 12.96
CA ALA A 347 5.70 -4.50 12.03
C ALA A 347 4.71 -3.67 11.18
N ASP A 348 3.64 -4.28 10.67
CA ASP A 348 2.59 -3.55 9.93
C ASP A 348 1.89 -2.50 10.82
N VAL A 349 1.56 -2.85 12.07
CA VAL A 349 0.93 -1.93 13.03
C VAL A 349 1.87 -0.77 13.36
N ALA A 350 3.16 -1.04 13.61
CA ALA A 350 4.17 -0.02 13.83
C ALA A 350 4.31 0.93 12.64
N PHE A 351 4.32 0.41 11.40
CA PHE A 351 4.36 1.22 10.18
C PHE A 351 3.21 2.23 10.15
N TRP A 352 1.96 1.80 10.38
CA TRP A 352 0.81 2.71 10.35
C TRP A 352 0.81 3.72 11.50
N LEU A 353 1.30 3.35 12.69
CA LEU A 353 1.44 4.28 13.81
C LEU A 353 2.53 5.33 13.56
N HIS A 354 3.67 4.94 12.97
CA HIS A 354 4.69 5.89 12.50
C HIS A 354 4.13 6.85 11.45
N LEU A 355 3.39 6.34 10.46
CA LEU A 355 2.75 7.14 9.42
C LEU A 355 1.80 8.20 10.01
N LEU A 356 1.07 7.88 11.09
CA LEU A 356 0.18 8.81 11.79
C LEU A 356 0.91 9.78 12.74
N ALA A 357 1.97 9.33 13.43
CA ALA A 357 2.66 10.13 14.42
C ALA A 357 3.25 11.42 13.81
N ALA A 358 3.83 11.33 12.61
CA ALA A 358 4.42 12.46 11.91
C ALA A 358 3.43 13.64 11.67
N PRO A 359 2.26 13.47 11.01
CA PRO A 359 1.33 14.58 10.81
C PRO A 359 0.73 15.10 12.13
N LEU A 360 0.48 14.23 13.13
CA LEU A 360 0.05 14.70 14.45
C LEU A 360 1.06 15.64 15.07
N LEU A 361 2.34 15.27 15.08
CA LEU A 361 3.44 16.09 15.61
C LEU A 361 3.67 17.36 14.80
N VAL A 362 3.86 17.22 13.48
CA VAL A 362 4.29 18.32 12.61
C VAL A 362 3.19 19.37 12.46
N HIS A 363 1.94 18.98 12.19
CA HIS A 363 0.83 19.93 12.03
C HIS A 363 0.59 20.74 13.32
N SER A 364 0.50 20.06 14.46
CA SER A 364 0.20 20.72 15.74
C SER A 364 1.36 21.60 16.23
N SER A 365 2.61 21.17 16.03
CA SER A 365 3.79 21.99 16.32
C SER A 365 3.85 23.23 15.44
N PHE A 366 3.56 23.11 14.14
CA PHE A 366 3.58 24.24 13.22
C PHE A 366 2.42 25.21 13.50
N ALA A 367 1.25 24.70 13.90
CA ALA A 367 0.15 25.53 14.39
C ALA A 367 0.53 26.31 15.65
N LEU A 368 1.17 25.66 16.64
CA LEU A 368 1.65 26.31 17.87
C LEU A 368 2.71 27.38 17.62
N LEU A 369 3.67 27.08 16.73
CA LEU A 369 4.72 28.04 16.35
C LEU A 369 4.18 29.21 15.51
N GLY A 370 2.94 29.15 15.03
CA GLY A 370 2.35 30.15 14.14
C GLY A 370 2.81 30.07 12.69
N VAL A 371 3.54 29.01 12.32
CA VAL A 371 4.08 28.74 10.96
C VAL A 371 2.99 28.73 9.89
N LEU A 372 1.79 28.28 10.25
CA LEU A 372 0.66 28.13 9.32
C LEU A 372 -0.05 29.47 8.99
N LYS A 373 0.49 30.60 9.47
CA LYS A 373 0.04 31.95 9.11
C LYS A 373 0.77 32.46 7.87
N ALA A 374 0.21 33.45 7.18
CA ALA A 374 0.61 33.84 5.84
C ALA A 374 2.03 34.43 5.66
N SER A 375 2.79 34.69 6.73
CA SER A 375 4.16 35.20 6.66
C SER A 375 5.01 34.58 7.79
N PRO A 376 5.65 33.41 7.57
CA PRO A 376 6.47 32.77 8.60
C PRO A 376 7.81 33.50 8.77
N ALA A 377 8.19 33.76 10.02
CA ALA A 377 9.46 34.38 10.38
C ALA A 377 10.64 33.44 10.13
N GLY A 378 11.83 33.97 9.79
CA GLY A 378 13.01 33.16 9.45
C GLY A 378 13.39 32.07 10.48
N TRP A 379 13.22 32.34 11.77
CA TRP A 379 13.48 31.35 12.83
C TRP A 379 12.48 30.19 12.83
N GLN A 380 11.22 30.41 12.42
CA GLN A 380 10.22 29.36 12.30
C GLN A 380 10.62 28.38 11.19
N VAL A 381 11.22 28.87 10.10
CA VAL A 381 11.78 28.05 9.01
C VAL A 381 12.90 27.14 9.51
N LEU A 382 13.81 27.69 10.32
CA LEU A 382 14.88 26.92 10.94
C LEU A 382 14.31 25.84 11.89
N ALA A 383 13.26 26.16 12.64
CA ALA A 383 12.57 25.19 13.51
C ALA A 383 11.90 24.06 12.70
N ILE A 384 11.27 24.37 11.55
CA ILE A 384 10.70 23.39 10.60
C ILE A 384 11.80 22.47 10.05
N GLY A 385 12.90 23.05 9.57
CA GLY A 385 14.03 22.29 9.03
C GLY A 385 14.66 21.38 10.09
N PHE A 386 14.88 21.90 11.30
CA PHE A 386 15.38 21.13 12.43
C PHE A 386 14.42 19.98 12.82
N ALA A 387 13.11 20.24 12.90
CA ALA A 387 12.13 19.21 13.19
C ALA A 387 12.09 18.10 12.12
N TYR A 388 12.21 18.46 10.83
CA TYR A 388 12.30 17.47 9.76
C TYR A 388 13.60 16.66 9.82
N VAL A 389 14.74 17.31 10.06
CA VAL A 389 16.03 16.61 10.26
C VAL A 389 15.98 15.68 11.47
N ALA A 390 15.38 16.09 12.58
CA ALA A 390 15.19 15.24 13.76
C ALA A 390 14.34 14.01 13.42
N LEU A 391 13.20 14.18 12.72
CA LEU A 391 12.38 13.07 12.23
C LEU A 391 13.12 12.17 11.22
N ALA A 392 13.99 12.73 10.39
CA ALA A 392 14.84 11.98 9.47
C ALA A 392 15.91 11.15 10.21
N CYS A 393 16.55 11.70 11.24
CA CYS A 393 17.47 10.96 12.10
C CYS A 393 16.75 9.81 12.84
N VAL A 394 15.56 10.07 13.40
CA VAL A 394 14.73 9.02 14.04
C VAL A 394 14.34 7.93 13.03
N SER A 395 13.90 8.34 11.83
CA SER A 395 13.60 7.44 10.70
C SER A 395 14.77 6.54 10.31
N LEU A 396 15.99 7.09 10.21
CA LEU A 396 17.21 6.34 9.89
C LEU A 396 17.62 5.38 11.03
N VAL A 397 17.54 5.82 12.29
CA VAL A 397 17.85 4.98 13.47
C VAL A 397 16.88 3.78 13.57
N LEU A 398 15.58 4.02 13.38
CA LEU A 398 14.54 2.98 13.42
C LEU A 398 14.49 2.11 12.15
N ASP A 399 15.19 2.50 11.09
CA ASP A 399 15.10 1.92 9.75
C ASP A 399 13.68 2.04 9.14
N ARG A 400 12.99 3.17 9.35
CA ARG A 400 11.56 3.36 9.02
C ARG A 400 11.28 4.59 8.17
N ARG A 401 11.35 4.41 6.85
CA ARG A 401 11.08 5.44 5.81
C ARG A 401 9.73 6.16 5.97
N ALA A 402 8.72 5.49 6.55
CA ALA A 402 7.36 5.99 6.75
C ALA A 402 7.27 7.37 7.42
N LEU A 403 8.13 7.64 8.42
CA LEU A 403 8.13 8.91 9.15
C LEU A 403 8.49 10.09 8.23
N MET A 404 9.54 9.94 7.42
CA MET A 404 10.01 10.99 6.51
C MET A 404 9.02 11.27 5.39
N VAL A 405 8.43 10.22 4.82
CA VAL A 405 7.42 10.34 3.76
C VAL A 405 6.18 11.08 4.27
N SER A 406 5.71 10.76 5.49
CA SER A 406 4.51 11.37 6.04
C SER A 406 4.69 12.85 6.45
N ALA A 407 5.90 13.23 6.87
CA ALA A 407 6.24 14.64 7.16
C ALA A 407 6.55 15.47 5.89
N LEU A 408 6.79 14.84 4.74
CA LEU A 408 7.34 15.51 3.54
C LEU A 408 6.44 16.64 3.00
N GLY A 409 5.12 16.45 2.97
CA GLY A 409 4.20 17.48 2.47
C GLY A 409 4.28 18.79 3.25
N TYR A 410 4.50 18.71 4.56
CA TYR A 410 4.67 19.88 5.43
C TYR A 410 6.00 20.59 5.19
N LEU A 411 7.09 19.84 4.98
CA LEU A 411 8.39 20.40 4.62
C LEU A 411 8.31 21.13 3.27
N LEU A 412 7.75 20.48 2.25
CA LEU A 412 7.62 21.06 0.91
C LEU A 412 6.79 22.34 0.94
N PHE A 413 5.62 22.32 1.60
CA PHE A 413 4.78 23.51 1.75
C PHE A 413 5.54 24.66 2.42
N ALA A 414 6.18 24.40 3.57
CA ALA A 414 6.93 25.42 4.30
C ALA A 414 8.10 26.00 3.48
N ALA A 415 8.90 25.15 2.84
CA ALA A 415 10.05 25.58 2.07
C ALA A 415 9.65 26.37 0.81
N VAL A 416 8.55 25.99 0.12
CA VAL A 416 8.00 26.75 -1.01
C VAL A 416 7.51 28.13 -0.57
N VAL A 417 6.71 28.21 0.51
CA VAL A 417 6.19 29.48 1.04
C VAL A 417 7.34 30.44 1.38
N VAL A 418 8.35 29.95 2.10
CA VAL A 418 9.48 30.78 2.54
C VAL A 418 10.34 31.25 1.36
N MET A 419 10.64 30.37 0.40
CA MET A 419 11.43 30.77 -0.75
C MET A 419 10.67 31.77 -1.63
N LYS A 420 9.35 31.61 -1.78
CA LYS A 420 8.50 32.58 -2.48
C LYS A 420 8.49 33.94 -1.78
N GLU A 421 8.39 33.97 -0.44
CA GLU A 421 8.42 35.21 0.34
C GLU A 421 9.77 35.95 0.21
N GLN A 422 10.90 35.21 0.18
CA GLN A 422 12.24 35.81 0.07
C GLN A 422 12.61 36.25 -1.35
N THR A 423 12.10 35.57 -2.39
CA THR A 423 12.52 35.79 -3.79
C THR A 423 11.47 36.52 -4.64
N GLY A 424 10.22 36.61 -4.18
CA GLY A 424 9.09 37.07 -4.98
C GLY A 424 8.76 36.16 -6.18
N SER A 425 9.38 34.99 -6.28
CA SER A 425 9.34 34.14 -7.48
C SER A 425 8.55 32.85 -7.29
N ASP A 426 7.71 32.52 -8.26
CA ASP A 426 7.03 31.22 -8.34
C ASP A 426 7.98 30.06 -8.67
N ALA A 427 9.25 30.33 -9.02
CA ALA A 427 10.27 29.30 -9.23
C ALA A 427 10.47 28.38 -8.00
N ALA A 428 10.11 28.85 -6.80
CA ALA A 428 10.05 28.04 -5.58
C ALA A 428 9.20 26.76 -5.74
N MET A 429 8.07 26.84 -6.46
CA MET A 429 7.13 25.73 -6.65
C MET A 429 7.72 24.56 -7.47
N VAL A 430 8.77 24.81 -8.25
CA VAL A 430 9.47 23.79 -9.06
C VAL A 430 10.78 23.39 -8.42
N SER A 431 11.59 24.37 -8.02
CA SER A 431 12.95 24.16 -7.50
C SER A 431 12.97 23.43 -6.14
N ILE A 432 12.05 23.76 -5.21
CA ILE A 432 12.01 23.09 -3.90
C ILE A 432 11.61 21.62 -4.02
N PRO A 433 10.51 21.22 -4.70
CA PRO A 433 10.20 19.81 -4.91
C PRO A 433 11.27 19.05 -5.69
N LEU A 434 11.93 19.69 -6.68
CA LEU A 434 13.02 19.07 -7.43
C LEU A 434 14.23 18.79 -6.52
N LEU A 435 14.69 19.78 -5.76
CA LEU A 435 15.83 19.64 -4.85
C LEU A 435 15.57 18.59 -3.76
N VAL A 436 14.41 18.66 -3.11
CA VAL A 436 14.03 17.71 -2.06
C VAL A 436 13.80 16.31 -2.65
N GLY A 437 13.22 16.20 -3.85
CA GLY A 437 13.06 14.92 -4.55
C GLY A 437 14.40 14.27 -4.89
N LEU A 438 15.36 15.02 -5.43
CA LEU A 438 16.71 14.54 -5.70
C LEU A 438 17.44 14.09 -4.41
N LEU A 439 17.32 14.87 -3.33
CA LEU A 439 17.87 14.52 -2.02
C LEU A 439 17.27 13.21 -1.47
N LEU A 440 15.96 13.01 -1.60
CA LEU A 440 15.27 11.80 -1.17
C LEU A 440 15.62 10.58 -2.03
N LEU A 441 15.80 10.75 -3.34
CA LEU A 441 16.28 9.69 -4.23
C LEU A 441 17.72 9.28 -3.86
N ALA A 442 18.61 10.26 -3.64
CA ALA A 442 19.97 10.00 -3.20
C ALA A 442 20.01 9.29 -1.83
N LEU A 443 19.18 9.73 -0.87
CA LEU A 443 19.05 9.09 0.44
C LEU A 443 18.46 7.68 0.36
N SER A 444 17.50 7.44 -0.54
CA SER A 444 16.93 6.10 -0.76
C SER A 444 17.95 5.13 -1.35
N ALA A 445 18.82 5.60 -2.26
CA ALA A 445 19.90 4.81 -2.84
C ALA A 445 21.01 4.48 -1.83
N HIS A 446 21.37 5.44 -0.96
CA HIS A 446 22.47 5.28 0.02
C HIS A 446 21.96 4.98 1.44
N TRP A 447 20.72 4.45 1.57
CA TRP A 447 20.01 4.33 2.85
C TRP A 447 20.82 3.59 3.91
N GLU A 448 21.31 2.38 3.62
CA GLU A 448 22.06 1.57 4.59
C GLU A 448 23.45 2.16 4.91
N GLN A 449 24.06 2.89 3.97
CA GLN A 449 25.34 3.58 4.18
C GLN A 449 25.18 4.78 5.13
N VAL A 450 24.11 5.57 4.96
CA VAL A 450 23.80 6.68 5.87
C VAL A 450 23.36 6.15 7.24
N ARG A 451 22.51 5.12 7.25
CA ARG A 451 22.03 4.47 8.47
C ARG A 451 23.16 3.86 9.28
N SER A 452 24.05 3.07 8.68
CA SER A 452 25.19 2.45 9.38
C SER A 452 26.08 3.50 10.04
N ARG A 453 26.37 4.63 9.37
CA ARG A 453 27.13 5.75 9.96
C ARG A 453 26.44 6.38 11.18
N ILE A 454 25.11 6.46 11.19
CA ILE A 454 24.32 7.01 12.31
C ILE A 454 24.15 6.00 13.46
N VAL A 455 23.97 4.71 13.15
CA VAL A 455 23.67 3.66 14.15
C VAL A 455 24.94 3.10 14.79
N THR A 456 26.07 3.06 14.08
CA THR A 456 27.36 2.56 14.60
C THR A 456 27.83 3.27 15.88
N PRO A 457 27.81 4.62 16.01
CA PRO A 457 28.23 5.30 17.25
C PRO A 457 27.26 5.12 18.43
N LEU A 458 26.07 4.54 18.24
CA LEU A 458 25.10 4.37 19.34
C LEU A 458 25.58 3.33 20.39
N PRO A 459 25.24 3.53 21.68
CA PRO A 459 25.47 2.55 22.73
C PRO A 459 24.97 1.15 22.40
N VAL A 460 25.73 0.11 22.81
CA VAL A 460 25.44 -1.31 22.50
C VAL A 460 24.01 -1.70 22.86
N GLY A 461 23.52 -1.30 24.03
CA GLY A 461 22.16 -1.62 24.50
C GLY A 461 21.02 -0.94 23.71
N LEU A 462 21.31 0.14 22.97
CA LEU A 462 20.39 0.71 21.98
C LEU A 462 20.49 -0.03 20.66
N ARG A 463 21.70 -0.28 20.13
CA ARG A 463 21.90 -1.03 18.88
C ARG A 463 21.23 -2.42 18.92
N GLN A 464 21.31 -3.12 20.05
CA GLN A 464 20.63 -4.42 20.24
C GLN A 464 19.09 -4.32 20.13
N LYS A 465 18.49 -3.17 20.47
CA LYS A 465 17.03 -2.95 20.41
C LYS A 465 16.52 -2.58 19.01
N LEU A 466 17.39 -2.12 18.13
CA LEU A 466 17.06 -1.72 16.76
C LEU A 466 17.08 -2.94 15.80
N ALA A 467 16.66 -2.73 14.56
CA ALA A 467 16.92 -3.67 13.48
C ALA A 467 18.44 -3.83 13.29
N PRO A 468 18.95 -5.02 12.88
CA PRO A 468 20.37 -5.20 12.61
C PRO A 468 20.87 -4.23 11.51
N VAL A 469 22.14 -3.86 11.57
CA VAL A 469 22.84 -3.15 10.48
C VAL A 469 23.45 -4.22 9.59
N ARG A 470 23.19 -4.17 8.28
CA ARG A 470 23.86 -5.06 7.32
C ARG A 470 25.26 -4.51 7.09
N THR A 471 26.25 -5.11 7.73
CA THR A 471 27.64 -4.96 7.30
C THR A 471 27.78 -5.64 5.94
N GLU A 472 27.85 -4.85 4.86
CA GLU A 472 28.34 -5.34 3.57
C GLU A 472 29.76 -5.87 3.79
N THR A 473 29.91 -7.19 3.80
CA THR A 473 31.22 -7.83 3.67
C THR A 473 31.67 -7.64 2.22
N ALA A 474 32.57 -6.67 2.03
CA ALA A 474 33.23 -6.39 0.76
C ALA A 474 34.06 -7.56 0.24
#